data_AF-A0AAE1UEW5-F1
#
_entry.id   AF-A0AAE1UEW5-F1
#
_cell.length_a   1.000
_cell.length_b   1.000
_cell.length_c   1.000
_cell.angle_alpha   90.00
_cell.angle_beta   90.00
_cell.angle_gamma   90.00
#
_symmetry.space_group_name_H-M   'P 1'
#
loop_
_entity.id
_entity.type
_entity.pdbx_description
1 polymer ?
#
loop_
_entity_poly.entity_id
_entity_poly.type
_entity_poly.pdbx_seq_one_letter_code
_entity_poly.pdbx_strand_id
1 'polypeptide(L)'
;MGVKSLHTYIQTQLPECLECHTLHNTKVVVDGNNLAHTLYQQCPGINACLGGDYDKFAAYVTQYFKSLELCGIFAIVIMDGGQPPKLRK
;
A
#
# COMPACT_ATOMS: atom_id res chain seq x y z
N MET A 1 8.78 -0.77 9.94
CA MET A 1 9.17 0.05 11.12
C MET A 1 8.83 1.50 10.80
N GLY A 2 8.45 2.31 11.79
CA GLY A 2 8.08 3.72 11.57
C GLY A 2 8.08 4.53 12.86
N VAL A 3 7.66 5.78 12.78
CA VAL A 3 7.51 6.66 13.96
C VAL A 3 6.20 6.30 14.67
N LYS A 4 6.30 5.86 15.92
CA LYS A 4 5.14 5.47 16.73
C LYS A 4 4.16 6.64 16.84
N SER A 5 2.87 6.35 16.66
CA SER A 5 1.75 7.31 16.74
C SER A 5 1.74 8.44 15.70
N LEU A 6 2.68 8.49 14.77
CA LEU A 6 2.72 9.54 13.74
C LEU A 6 1.49 9.51 12.84
N HIS A 7 1.04 8.32 12.44
CA HIS A 7 -0.17 8.14 11.63
C HIS A 7 -1.41 8.73 12.32
N THR A 8 -1.61 8.40 13.60
CA THR A 8 -2.73 8.93 14.39
C THR A 8 -2.65 10.44 14.53
N TYR A 9 -1.46 10.99 14.80
CA TYR A 9 -1.25 12.43 14.89
C TYR A 9 -1.64 13.15 13.60
N ILE A 10 -1.12 12.69 12.45
CA ILE A 10 -1.45 13.24 11.13
C ILE A 10 -2.95 13.18 10.87
N GLN A 11 -3.61 12.07 11.16
CA GLN A 11 -5.07 11.93 10.97
C GLN A 11 -5.87 12.91 11.83
N THR A 12 -5.44 13.19 13.07
CA THR A 12 -6.14 14.13 13.96
C THR A 12 -5.96 15.59 13.56
N GLN A 13 -4.91 15.93 12.81
CA GLN A 13 -4.54 17.30 12.43
C GLN A 13 -4.52 17.49 10.90
N LEU A 14 -5.22 16.61 10.17
CA LEU A 14 -5.08 16.43 8.73
C LEU A 14 -5.17 17.74 7.91
N PRO A 15 -6.13 18.66 8.17
CA PRO A 15 -6.26 19.90 7.40
C PRO A 15 -5.07 20.86 7.57
N GLU A 16 -4.38 20.79 8.72
CA GLU A 16 -3.24 21.65 9.03
C GLU A 16 -1.91 21.01 8.65
N CYS A 17 -1.88 19.68 8.55
CA CYS A 17 -0.66 18.91 8.31
C CYS A 17 -0.42 18.53 6.85
N LEU A 18 -1.48 18.36 6.05
CA LEU A 18 -1.38 17.84 4.69
C LEU A 18 -2.36 18.52 3.73
N GLU A 19 -1.91 18.75 2.51
CA GLU A 19 -2.76 19.17 1.40
C GLU A 19 -3.21 17.96 0.58
N CYS A 20 -4.51 17.88 0.30
CA CYS A 20 -5.07 16.81 -0.52
C CYS A 20 -4.92 17.15 -2.00
N HIS A 21 -4.17 16.33 -2.73
CA HIS A 21 -4.03 16.46 -4.18
C HIS A 21 -4.76 15.34 -4.92
N THR A 22 -5.53 15.71 -5.95
CA THR A 22 -6.09 14.75 -6.90
C THR A 22 -5.03 14.40 -7.94
N LEU A 23 -4.78 13.10 -8.14
CA LEU A 23 -3.75 12.62 -9.05
C LEU A 23 -4.37 12.25 -10.40
N HIS A 24 -3.76 12.72 -11.48
CA HIS A 24 -4.08 12.32 -12.85
C HIS A 24 -2.82 12.40 -13.73
N ASN A 25 -2.72 11.53 -14.75
CA ASN A 25 -1.64 11.56 -15.78
C ASN A 25 -0.22 11.74 -15.20
N THR A 26 0.07 11.09 -14.08
CA THR A 26 1.31 11.30 -13.32
C THR A 26 1.98 9.99 -12.95
N LYS A 27 3.27 10.06 -12.59
CA LYS A 27 4.03 8.92 -12.09
C LYS A 27 4.04 8.97 -10.57
N VAL A 28 3.76 7.83 -9.93
CA VAL A 28 3.81 7.70 -8.46
C VAL A 28 4.77 6.59 -8.08
N VAL A 29 5.53 6.80 -7.01
CA VAL A 29 6.35 5.77 -6.40
C VAL A 29 5.62 5.28 -5.16
N VAL A 30 5.39 3.96 -5.07
CA VAL A 30 4.62 3.35 -4.00
C VAL A 30 5.47 2.32 -3.26
N ASP A 31 5.46 2.38 -1.94
CA ASP A 31 6.00 1.33 -1.08
C ASP A 31 5.13 0.07 -1.22
N GLY A 32 5.68 -0.94 -1.89
CA GLY A 32 4.98 -2.16 -2.27
C GLY A 32 4.66 -3.08 -1.10
N ASN A 33 5.51 -3.13 -0.05
CA ASN A 33 5.25 -4.00 1.10
C ASN A 33 4.07 -3.47 1.91
N ASN A 34 4.05 -2.16 2.14
CA ASN A 34 2.93 -1.51 2.79
C ASN A 34 1.66 -1.60 1.93
N LEU A 35 1.77 -1.36 0.62
CA LEU A 35 0.63 -1.50 -0.29
C LEU A 35 0.04 -2.92 -0.26
N ALA A 36 0.87 -3.96 -0.34
CA ALA A 36 0.42 -5.35 -0.30
C ALA A 36 -0.32 -5.67 1.00
N HIS A 37 0.21 -5.21 2.14
CA HIS A 37 -0.44 -5.37 3.44
C HIS A 37 -1.82 -4.67 3.47
N THR A 38 -1.89 -3.42 3.03
CA THR A 38 -3.14 -2.64 3.00
C THR A 38 -4.18 -3.28 2.08
N LEU A 39 -3.80 -3.66 0.86
CA LEU A 39 -4.71 -4.30 -0.09
C LEU A 39 -5.22 -5.64 0.43
N TYR A 40 -4.37 -6.42 1.11
CA TYR A 40 -4.80 -7.70 1.69
C TYR A 40 -5.83 -7.50 2.80
N GLN A 41 -5.64 -6.49 3.67
CA GLN A 41 -6.59 -6.15 4.72
C GLN A 41 -7.92 -5.59 4.19
N GLN A 42 -7.88 -4.89 3.06
CA GLN A 42 -9.07 -4.30 2.43
C GLN A 42 -9.80 -5.26 1.48
N CYS A 43 -9.17 -6.37 1.09
CA CYS A 43 -9.76 -7.35 0.19
C CYS A 43 -11.02 -7.96 0.82
N PRO A 44 -12.21 -7.75 0.24
CA PRO A 44 -13.45 -8.21 0.83
C PRO A 44 -13.53 -9.74 0.81
N GLY A 45 -13.96 -10.33 1.92
CA GLY A 45 -14.21 -11.77 2.01
C GLY A 45 -12.98 -12.66 1.84
N ILE A 46 -11.78 -12.12 2.10
CA ILE A 46 -10.54 -12.87 2.11
C ILE A 46 -10.45 -13.71 3.39
N ASN A 47 -10.13 -15.00 3.24
CA ASN A 47 -9.79 -15.85 4.36
C ASN A 47 -8.31 -16.23 4.26
N ALA A 48 -7.55 -16.08 5.35
CA ALA A 48 -6.13 -16.46 5.42
C ALA A 48 -5.92 -17.93 5.83
N CYS A 49 -6.97 -18.64 6.24
CA CYS A 49 -6.90 -20.04 6.62
C CYS A 49 -6.64 -20.97 5.42
N LEU A 50 -6.11 -22.17 5.69
CA LEU A 50 -5.97 -23.27 4.71
C LEU A 50 -5.18 -22.91 3.44
N GLY A 51 -4.22 -22.01 3.55
CA GLY A 51 -3.42 -21.56 2.40
C GLY A 51 -3.97 -20.31 1.72
N GLY A 52 -5.13 -19.80 2.13
CA GLY A 52 -5.61 -18.47 1.76
C GLY A 52 -6.25 -18.33 0.37
N ASP A 53 -7.09 -17.31 0.22
CA ASP A 53 -7.82 -17.00 -1.02
C ASP A 53 -6.98 -16.13 -1.99
N TYR A 54 -5.91 -16.70 -2.55
CA TYR A 54 -4.99 -15.97 -3.44
C TYR A 54 -5.62 -15.53 -4.77
N ASP A 55 -6.60 -16.26 -5.27
CA ASP A 55 -7.35 -15.94 -6.49
C ASP A 55 -8.15 -14.64 -6.32
N LYS A 56 -8.89 -14.51 -5.22
CA LYS A 56 -9.63 -13.29 -4.87
C LYS A 56 -8.68 -12.13 -4.66
N PHE A 57 -7.58 -12.36 -3.94
CA PHE A 57 -6.59 -11.33 -3.69
C PHE A 57 -5.93 -10.83 -5.00
N ALA A 58 -5.55 -11.74 -5.89
CA ALA A 58 -4.98 -11.38 -7.19
C ALA A 58 -5.97 -10.56 -8.04
N ALA A 59 -7.26 -10.93 -8.04
CA ALA A 59 -8.30 -10.17 -8.71
C ALA A 59 -8.46 -8.76 -8.13
N TYR A 60 -8.44 -8.64 -6.80
CA TYR A 60 -8.54 -7.37 -6.09
C TYR A 60 -7.35 -6.44 -6.40
N VAL A 61 -6.12 -6.96 -6.33
CA VAL A 61 -4.90 -6.21 -6.69
C VAL A 61 -4.95 -5.76 -8.15
N THR A 62 -5.38 -6.63 -9.06
CA THR A 62 -5.52 -6.29 -10.48
C THR A 62 -6.51 -5.14 -10.70
N GLN A 63 -7.65 -5.17 -10.01
CA GLN A 63 -8.66 -4.11 -10.10
C GLN A 63 -8.15 -2.77 -9.55
N TYR A 64 -7.37 -2.81 -8.47
CA TYR A 64 -6.75 -1.63 -7.89
C TYR A 64 -5.83 -0.93 -8.91
N PHE A 65 -4.90 -1.66 -9.54
CA PHE A 65 -3.99 -1.06 -10.53
C PHE A 65 -4.69 -0.61 -11.80
N LYS A 66 -5.74 -1.32 -12.25
CA LYS A 66 -6.58 -0.86 -13.37
C LYS A 66 -7.21 0.51 -13.07
N SER A 67 -7.65 0.72 -11.82
CA SER A 67 -8.21 2.02 -11.42
C SER A 67 -7.18 3.15 -11.51
N LEU A 68 -5.91 2.87 -11.17
CA LEU A 68 -4.82 3.84 -11.34
C LEU A 68 -4.55 4.14 -12.83
N GLU A 69 -4.51 3.10 -13.66
CA GLU A 69 -4.30 3.21 -15.10
C GLU A 69 -5.40 4.02 -15.80
N LEU A 70 -6.67 3.82 -15.40
CA LEU A 70 -7.80 4.60 -15.90
C LEU A 70 -7.66 6.11 -15.60
N CYS A 71 -6.95 6.47 -14.53
CA CYS A 71 -6.62 7.86 -14.19
C CYS A 71 -5.34 8.37 -14.87
N GLY A 72 -4.72 7.57 -15.74
CA GLY A 72 -3.42 7.86 -16.35
C GLY A 72 -2.26 7.82 -15.36
N ILE A 73 -2.43 7.19 -14.20
CA ILE A 73 -1.40 7.11 -13.18
C ILE A 73 -0.49 5.92 -13.48
N PHE A 74 0.80 6.19 -13.65
CA PHE A 74 1.83 5.16 -13.80
C PHE A 74 2.48 4.87 -12.45
N ALA A 75 2.14 3.73 -11.85
CA ALA A 75 2.63 3.33 -10.54
C ALA A 75 3.95 2.54 -10.63
N ILE A 76 4.99 3.04 -9.96
CA ILE A 76 6.27 2.37 -9.75
C ILE A 76 6.26 1.79 -8.34
N VAL A 77 6.08 0.47 -8.25
CA VAL A 77 5.97 -0.24 -6.96
C VAL A 77 7.34 -0.75 -6.55
N ILE A 78 7.81 -0.36 -5.37
CA ILE A 78 9.11 -0.77 -4.83
C ILE A 78 8.89 -1.84 -3.76
N MET A 79 9.42 -3.04 -3.99
CA MET A 79 9.37 -4.15 -3.04
C MET A 79 10.68 -4.23 -2.25
N ASP A 80 10.58 -4.62 -0.97
CA ASP A 80 11.78 -4.84 -0.16
C ASP A 80 12.51 -6.09 -0.65
N GLY A 81 13.84 -6.02 -0.64
CA GLY A 81 14.72 -7.14 -0.95
C GLY A 81 15.18 -7.91 0.30
N GLY A 82 16.36 -8.49 0.21
CA GLY A 82 16.97 -9.20 1.33
C GLY A 82 17.24 -8.31 2.54
N GLN A 83 17.01 -8.84 3.74
CA GLN A 83 17.32 -8.15 4.98
C GLN A 83 18.84 -8.23 5.26
N PRO A 84 19.53 -7.11 5.53
CA PRO A 84 20.93 -7.17 5.92
C PRO A 84 21.09 -7.93 7.25
N PRO A 85 22.21 -8.64 7.45
CA PRO A 85 22.47 -9.35 8.69
C PRO A 85 22.40 -8.39 9.87
N LYS A 86 21.70 -8.79 10.94
CA LYS A 86 21.63 -7.99 12.17
C LYS A 86 23.05 -7.85 12.72
N LEU A 87 23.55 -6.63 12.84
CA LEU A 87 24.76 -6.35 13.61
C LEU A 87 24.51 -6.88 15.03
N ARG A 88 25.29 -7.90 15.43
CA ARG A 88 25.30 -8.38 16.81
C ARG A 88 25.76 -7.20 17.68
N LYS A 89 24.92 -6.78 18.61
CA LYS A 89 25.32 -5.88 19.71
C LYS A 89 26.16 -6.66 20.71
#